data_AF-A0A497I697-F1
#
_entry.id   AF-A0A497I697-F1
#
_cell.length_a   1.000
_cell.length_b   1.000
_cell.length_c   1.000
_cell.angle_alpha   90.00
_cell.angle_beta   90.00
_cell.angle_gamma   90.00
#
_symmetry.space_group_name_H-M   'P 1'
#
loop_
_entity.id
_entity.type
_entity.pdbx_description
1 polymer ?
#
loop_
_entity_poly.entity_id
_entity_poly.type
_entity_poly.pdbx_seq_one_letter_code
_entity_poly.pdbx_strand_id
1 'polypeptide(L)'
;MGERLEVLLRIPLSLVYGIILGVWGLVVSIAVVFHWFYALILGRRHEGIAKFTNKYLSYAYEVRTYLDLVVNKRPWPIGEEEVKELRPTDIPKR
;
A
#
# COMPACT_ATOMS: atom_id res chain seq x y z
N MET A 1 25.87 1.38 -2.22
CA MET A 1 25.58 0.57 -3.43
C MET A 1 25.47 1.53 -4.61
N GLY A 2 25.96 1.18 -5.80
CA GLY A 2 25.83 2.07 -6.97
C GLY A 2 24.44 2.02 -7.59
N GLU A 3 23.99 3.12 -8.23
CA GLU A 3 22.64 3.21 -8.82
C GLU A 3 22.35 2.11 -9.86
N ARG A 4 23.35 1.74 -10.66
CA ARG A 4 23.26 0.66 -11.65
C ARG A 4 22.90 -0.69 -11.01
N LEU A 5 23.50 -0.98 -9.85
CA LEU A 5 23.25 -2.22 -9.12
C LEU A 5 21.86 -2.20 -8.48
N GLU A 6 21.41 -1.05 -7.98
CA GLU A 6 20.06 -0.90 -7.45
C GLU A 6 18.98 -1.12 -8.53
N VAL A 7 19.20 -0.64 -9.76
CA VAL A 7 18.31 -0.93 -10.89
C VAL A 7 18.22 -2.43 -11.16
N LEU A 8 19.35 -3.15 -11.16
CA LEU A 8 19.36 -4.60 -11.36
C LEU A 8 18.64 -5.35 -10.22
N LEU A 9 18.80 -4.91 -8.97
CA LEU A 9 18.13 -5.50 -7.81
C LEU A 9 16.60 -5.34 -7.85
N ARG A 10 16.07 -4.32 -8.54
CA ARG A 10 14.61 -4.14 -8.68
C ARG A 10 13.94 -5.30 -9.39
N ILE A 11 14.64 -6.06 -10.24
CA ILE A 11 14.05 -7.21 -10.95
C ILE A 11 13.58 -8.30 -9.96
N PRO A 12 14.44 -8.92 -9.15
CA PRO A 12 13.98 -9.88 -8.15
C PRO A 12 13.10 -9.25 -7.07
N LEU A 13 13.36 -8.00 -6.68
CA LEU A 13 12.53 -7.30 -5.69
C LEU A 13 11.11 -7.03 -6.18
N SER A 14 10.92 -6.79 -7.49
CA SER A 14 9.59 -6.62 -8.08
C SER A 14 8.71 -7.85 -7.88
N LEU A 15 9.29 -9.05 -7.92
CA LEU A 15 8.58 -10.30 -7.63
C LEU A 15 8.16 -10.37 -6.17
N VAL A 16 9.06 -10.05 -5.24
CA VAL A 16 8.78 -10.06 -3.79
C VAL A 16 7.67 -9.06 -3.46
N TYR A 17 7.83 -7.80 -3.88
CA TYR A 17 6.83 -6.77 -3.63
C TYR A 17 5.51 -7.06 -4.35
N GLY A 18 5.56 -7.63 -5.55
CA GLY A 18 4.38 -8.06 -6.31
C GLY A 18 3.56 -9.10 -5.55
N ILE A 19 4.20 -10.09 -4.91
CA ILE A 19 3.51 -11.09 -4.08
C ILE A 19 2.84 -10.43 -2.87
N ILE A 20 3.55 -9.55 -2.16
CA ILE A 20 3.00 -8.85 -0.99
C ILE A 20 1.79 -8.00 -1.40
N LEU A 21 1.93 -7.19 -2.46
CA LEU A 21 0.86 -6.36 -2.98
C LEU A 21 -0.32 -7.17 -3.51
N GLY A 22 -0.06 -8.32 -4.13
CA GLY A 22 -1.09 -9.22 -4.65
C GLY A 22 -1.92 -9.84 -3.53
N VAL A 23 -1.27 -10.43 -2.53
CA VAL A 23 -1.97 -11.07 -1.40
C VAL A 23 -2.74 -10.04 -0.56
N TRP A 24 -2.09 -8.94 -0.17
CA TRP A 24 -2.77 -7.89 0.59
C TRP A 24 -3.85 -7.20 -0.25
N GLY A 25 -3.58 -6.96 -1.53
CA GLY A 25 -4.54 -6.38 -2.47
C GLY A 25 -5.79 -7.22 -2.66
N LEU A 26 -5.69 -8.54 -2.64
CA LEU A 26 -6.84 -9.44 -2.68
C LEU A 26 -7.75 -9.23 -1.45
N VAL A 27 -7.17 -9.19 -0.26
CA VAL A 27 -7.89 -8.94 0.99
C VAL A 27 -8.55 -7.56 0.98
N VAL A 28 -7.81 -6.53 0.53
CA VAL A 28 -8.34 -5.16 0.40
C VAL A 28 -9.47 -5.10 -0.62
N SER A 29 -9.38 -5.80 -1.75
CA SER A 29 -10.42 -5.82 -2.77
C SER A 29 -11.73 -6.36 -2.20
N ILE A 30 -11.67 -7.46 -1.43
CA ILE A 30 -12.83 -8.02 -0.74
C ILE A 30 -13.37 -7.01 0.29
N ALA A 31 -12.49 -6.42 1.10
CA ALA A 31 -12.88 -5.45 2.13
C ALA A 31 -13.57 -4.21 1.52
N VAL A 32 -13.10 -3.71 0.38
CA VAL A 32 -13.68 -2.58 -0.35
C VAL A 32 -15.08 -2.90 -0.86
N VAL A 33 -15.32 -4.12 -1.37
CA VAL A 33 -16.66 -4.55 -1.79
C VAL A 33 -17.62 -4.52 -0.59
N PHE A 34 -17.24 -5.09 0.55
CA PHE A 34 -18.06 -5.02 1.77
C PHE A 34 -18.25 -3.59 2.28
N HIS A 35 -17.20 -2.76 2.19
CA HIS A 35 -17.24 -1.37 2.65
C HIS A 35 -18.17 -0.51 1.80
N TRP A 36 -18.24 -0.79 0.50
CA TRP A 36 -19.17 -0.17 -0.42
C TRP A 36 -20.62 -0.46 -0.03
N PHE A 37 -20.96 -1.74 0.19
CA PHE A 37 -22.30 -2.12 0.70
C PHE A 37 -22.59 -1.49 2.07
N TYR A 38 -21.62 -1.51 2.99
CA TYR A 38 -21.75 -0.88 4.29
C TYR A 38 -22.08 0.61 4.17
N ALA A 39 -21.38 1.33 3.29
CA ALA A 39 -21.61 2.75 3.07
C ALA A 39 -22.98 3.04 2.46
N LEU A 40 -23.45 2.21 1.52
CA LEU A 40 -24.78 2.35 0.93
C LEU A 40 -25.91 2.10 1.92
N ILE A 41 -25.78 1.07 2.76
CA ILE A 41 -26.84 0.67 3.69
C ILE A 41 -26.89 1.57 4.92
N LEU A 42 -25.74 1.90 5.51
CA LEU A 42 -25.67 2.70 6.74
C LEU A 42 -25.48 4.20 6.50
N GLY A 43 -25.28 4.63 5.25
CA GLY A 43 -25.04 6.03 4.89
C GLY A 43 -23.72 6.61 5.44
N ARG A 44 -22.78 5.75 5.88
CA ARG A 44 -21.50 6.17 6.46
C ARG A 44 -20.41 5.14 6.20
N ARG A 45 -19.15 5.58 6.13
CA ARG A 45 -18.00 4.69 5.95
C ARG A 45 -17.60 4.03 7.28
N HIS A 46 -17.29 2.74 7.25
CA HIS A 46 -16.63 2.06 8.35
C HIS A 46 -15.19 2.57 8.55
N GLU A 47 -14.85 3.05 9.74
CA GLU A 47 -13.54 3.66 10.04
C GLU A 47 -12.38 2.66 9.90
N GLY A 48 -12.53 1.46 10.47
CA GLY A 48 -11.51 0.41 10.40
C GLY A 48 -11.13 0.02 8.97
N ILE A 49 -12.11 -0.22 8.09
CA ILE A 49 -11.85 -0.61 6.70
C ILE A 49 -11.20 0.54 5.92
N ALA A 50 -11.61 1.78 6.18
CA ALA A 50 -10.98 2.94 5.56
C ALA A 50 -9.50 3.06 5.93
N LYS A 51 -9.16 2.95 7.23
CA LYS A 51 -7.77 2.99 7.71
C LYS A 51 -6.95 1.83 7.16
N PHE A 52 -7.51 0.61 7.18
CA PHE A 52 -6.87 -0.57 6.61
C PHE A 52 -6.54 -0.40 5.13
N THR A 53 -7.50 0.07 4.34
CA THR A 53 -7.32 0.33 2.90
C THR A 53 -6.31 1.46 2.66
N ASN A 54 -6.34 2.52 3.47
CA ASN A 54 -5.39 3.63 3.38
C ASN A 54 -3.93 3.17 3.61
N LYS A 55 -3.72 2.27 4.57
CA LYS A 55 -2.41 1.69 4.85
C LYS A 55 -1.90 0.88 3.66
N TYR A 56 -2.75 0.06 3.05
CA TYR A 56 -2.41 -0.66 1.82
C TYR A 56 -2.05 0.29 0.68
N LEU A 57 -2.87 1.32 0.42
CA LEU A 57 -2.62 2.27 -0.66
C LEU A 57 -1.34 3.08 -0.45
N SER A 58 -1.03 3.43 0.80
CA SER A 58 0.23 4.11 1.16
C SER A 58 1.43 3.21 0.86
N TYR A 59 1.35 1.92 1.23
CA TYR A 59 2.38 0.94 0.90
C TYR A 59 2.53 0.72 -0.62
N ALA A 60 1.41 0.57 -1.34
CA ALA A 60 1.42 0.35 -2.77
C ALA A 60 2.09 1.50 -3.54
N TYR A 61 1.85 2.73 -3.09
CA TYR A 61 2.53 3.91 -3.64
C TYR A 61 4.04 3.89 -3.35
N GLU A 62 4.47 3.58 -2.13
CA GLU A 62 5.91 3.46 -1.82
C GLU A 62 6.59 2.42 -2.72
N VAL A 63 5.99 1.23 -2.85
CA VAL A 63 6.49 0.19 -3.76
C VAL A 63 6.57 0.70 -5.19
N ARG A 64 5.53 1.38 -5.67
CA ARG A 64 5.50 1.90 -7.04
C ARG A 64 6.58 2.95 -7.27
N THR A 65 6.77 3.89 -6.34
CA THR A 65 7.83 4.90 -6.46
C THR A 65 9.23 4.28 -6.49
N TYR A 66 9.44 3.18 -5.77
CA TYR A 66 10.69 2.44 -5.82
C TYR A 66 10.90 1.71 -7.15
N LEU A 67 9.90 0.94 -7.60
CA LEU A 67 9.99 0.16 -8.83
C LEU A 67 10.06 1.03 -10.09
N ASP A 68 9.36 2.17 -10.10
CA ASP A 68 9.31 3.12 -11.21
C ASP A 68 10.48 4.13 -11.19
N LEU A 69 11.55 3.84 -10.43
CA LEU A 69 12.79 4.63 -10.39
C LEU A 69 12.64 6.07 -9.86
N VAL A 70 11.54 6.39 -9.18
CA VAL A 70 11.33 7.71 -8.57
C VAL A 70 12.25 7.90 -7.36
N VAL A 71 12.46 6.81 -6.60
CA VAL A 71 13.33 6.79 -5.41
C VAL A 71 14.23 5.56 -5.40
N ASN A 72 15.41 5.67 -4.80
CA ASN A 72 16.34 4.55 -4.57
C ASN A 72 16.15 3.88 -3.20
N LYS A 73 15.29 4.44 -2.37
CA LYS A 73 15.02 3.94 -1.04
C LYS A 73 14.04 2.76 -1.14
N ARG A 74 14.44 1.62 -0.58
CA ARG A 74 13.66 0.38 -0.60
C ARG A 74 12.45 0.46 0.36
N PRO A 75 11.27 -0.01 -0.04
CA PRO A 75 10.12 -0.19 0.84
C PRO A 75 10.31 -1.38 1.81
N TRP A 76 9.52 -1.39 2.88
CA TRP A 76 9.33 -2.57 3.73
C TRP A 76 8.91 -3.79 2.89
N PRO A 77 9.39 -5.02 3.18
CA PRO A 77 10.17 -5.44 4.35
C PRO A 77 11.69 -5.32 4.20
N ILE A 78 12.20 -5.00 3.01
CA ILE A 78 13.66 -4.95 2.76
C ILE A 78 14.27 -3.63 3.24
N GLY A 79 13.54 -2.53 3.12
CA GLY A 79 13.97 -1.24 3.67
C GLY A 79 13.65 -1.08 5.14
N GLU A 80 14.43 -0.23 5.81
CA GLU A 80 14.29 0.08 7.24
C GLU A 80 13.17 1.07 7.55
N GLU A 81 12.68 1.80 6.55
CA GLU A 81 11.62 2.77 6.80
C GLU A 81 10.25 2.12 6.85
N GLU A 82 9.53 2.43 7.93
CA GLU A 82 8.13 2.08 8.08
C GLU A 82 7.28 2.73 6.99
N VAL A 83 6.19 2.05 6.63
CA VAL A 83 5.21 2.56 5.68
C VAL A 83 4.61 3.85 6.23
N LYS A 84 4.91 4.98 5.58
CA LYS A 84 4.34 6.27 5.97
C LYS A 84 2.95 6.39 5.38
N GLU A 85 1.95 6.67 6.22
CA GLU A 85 0.61 7.00 5.72
C GLU A 85 0.69 8.29 4.89
N LEU A 86 0.34 8.20 3.61
CA LEU A 86 0.49 9.32 2.68
C LEU A 86 -0.50 10.45 2.94
N ARG A 87 -1.74 10.06 3.23
CA ARG A 87 -2.82 10.99 3.53
C ARG A 87 -3.66 10.43 4.68
N PRO A 88 -4.05 11.27 5.65
CA PRO A 88 -4.99 10.84 6.68
C PRO A 88 -6.36 10.59 6.06
N THR A 89 -7.12 9.65 6.64
CA THR A 89 -8.52 9.47 6.27
C THR A 89 -9.34 10.69 6.72
N ASP A 90 -10.27 11.15 5.88
CA ASP A 90 -11.25 12.21 6.16
C ASP A 90 -12.36 11.80 7.14
N ILE A 91 -12.28 10.59 7.70
CA ILE A 91 -13.26 10.10 8.66
C ILE A 91 -13.05 10.83 9.98
N PRO A 92 -14.07 11.51 10.53
CA PRO A 92 -13.97 12.13 11.84
C PRO A 92 -13.70 11.05 12.89
N LYS A 93 -12.67 11.28 13.73
CA LYS A 93 -12.41 10.43 14.91
C LYS A 93 -13.61 10.60 15.84
N ARG A 94 -14.34 9.51 16.09
CA ARG A 94 -15.41 9.49 17.10
C ARG A 94 -14.85 9.49 18.51
#